data_AF-A0A803TAG1-F1
#
_entry.id   AF-A0A803TAG1-F1
#
_cell.length_a   1.000
_cell.length_b   1.000
_cell.length_c   1.000
_cell.angle_alpha   90.00
_cell.angle_beta   90.00
_cell.angle_gamma   90.00
#
_symmetry.space_group_name_H-M   'P 1'
#
loop_
_entity.id
_entity.type
_entity.pdbx_description
1 polymer ?
#
loop_
_entity_poly.entity_id
_entity_poly.type
_entity_poly.pdbx_seq_one_letter_code
_entity_poly.pdbx_strand_id
1 'polypeptide(L)'
;MKDPSITGPAGEKRPLGQRLRNGRVALWFKSLLHDYTEACREVVQGIRNRPVRAGLYASLLAGAVSCSLRSPCDSSFESSLLEASGVLLLLSPWTRSTTSESHVQRLLKLRNQGQLRYQNLLFFSLMYEVPFDEGADLYQVHCKYLEPRWVEFPSHILDVGFWGRWWVLHSKMQDSDINEGEFQHLPEHLRTISFHNLHSEANEKLFDEKYKPVVLTEEQTQ
;
A
#
# COMPACT_ATOMS: atom_id res chain seq x y z
N MET A 1 47.28 74.93 -40.67
CA MET A 1 48.08 73.72 -40.93
C MET A 1 47.57 72.65 -39.97
N LYS A 2 47.15 71.51 -40.54
CA LYS A 2 46.24 70.48 -40.00
C LYS A 2 46.53 69.97 -38.58
N ASP A 3 45.44 69.80 -37.81
CA ASP A 3 45.37 68.94 -36.62
C ASP A 3 45.64 67.47 -36.98
N PRO A 4 46.35 66.70 -36.14
CA PRO A 4 46.43 65.25 -36.27
C PRO A 4 45.22 64.59 -35.60
N SER A 5 44.39 63.96 -36.43
CA SER A 5 43.33 63.05 -36.04
C SER A 5 43.88 61.85 -35.28
N ILE A 6 43.52 61.73 -34.00
CA ILE A 6 43.73 60.52 -33.19
C ILE A 6 42.69 59.48 -33.61
N THR A 7 43.12 58.47 -34.35
CA THR A 7 42.35 57.27 -34.65
C THR A 7 42.32 56.37 -33.42
N GLY A 8 41.22 56.38 -32.67
CA GLY A 8 40.95 55.36 -31.66
C GLY A 8 40.67 54.00 -32.32
N PRO A 9 41.16 52.88 -31.77
CA PRO A 9 40.91 51.57 -32.37
C PRO A 9 39.43 51.21 -32.28
N ALA A 10 38.90 50.72 -33.40
CA ALA A 10 37.55 50.20 -33.52
C ALA A 10 37.29 49.14 -32.45
N GLY A 11 36.27 49.40 -31.60
CA GLY A 11 35.81 48.43 -30.61
C GLY A 11 35.35 47.14 -31.29
N GLU A 12 36.16 46.11 -31.16
CA GLU A 12 35.88 44.76 -31.61
C GLU A 12 34.58 44.30 -30.91
N LYS A 13 33.50 44.18 -31.69
CA LYS A 13 32.21 43.69 -31.19
C LYS A 13 32.37 42.22 -30.84
N ARG A 14 32.73 41.93 -29.57
CA ARG A 14 32.79 40.56 -29.06
C ARG A 14 31.48 39.84 -29.39
N PRO A 15 31.54 38.64 -29.98
CA PRO A 15 30.36 37.95 -30.49
C PRO A 15 29.34 37.75 -29.37
N LEU A 16 28.06 37.91 -29.71
CA LEU A 16 26.94 37.87 -28.74
C LEU A 16 26.96 36.62 -27.85
N GLY A 17 27.44 35.49 -28.39
CA GLY A 17 27.65 34.24 -27.66
C GLY A 17 28.69 34.31 -26.54
N GLN A 18 29.76 35.12 -26.68
CA GLN A 18 30.73 35.34 -25.59
C GLN A 18 30.15 36.19 -24.46
N ARG A 19 29.20 37.09 -24.75
CA ARG A 19 28.50 37.89 -23.74
C ARG A 19 27.49 37.06 -22.95
N LEU A 20 26.79 36.13 -23.60
CA LEU A 20 25.91 35.16 -22.96
C LEU A 20 26.70 34.13 -22.12
N ARG A 21 27.82 33.63 -22.64
CA ARG A 21 28.70 32.66 -21.96
C ARG A 21 29.40 33.23 -20.72
N ASN A 22 29.69 34.54 -20.71
CA ASN A 22 30.30 35.23 -19.56
C ASN A 22 29.25 35.96 -18.71
N GLY A 23 27.96 35.72 -18.94
CA GLY A 23 26.90 36.23 -18.09
C GLY A 23 26.96 35.59 -16.71
N ARG A 24 26.65 36.35 -15.65
CA ARG A 24 26.61 35.84 -14.26
C ARG A 24 25.75 34.59 -14.12
N VAL A 25 24.66 34.49 -14.88
CA VAL A 25 23.77 33.32 -14.94
C VAL A 25 24.47 32.10 -15.56
N ALA A 26 25.21 32.28 -16.66
CA ALA A 26 25.94 31.18 -17.30
C ALA A 26 27.09 30.67 -16.42
N LEU A 27 27.79 31.56 -15.71
CA LEU A 27 28.79 31.17 -14.72
C LEU A 27 28.16 30.45 -13.52
N TRP A 28 26.98 30.88 -13.06
CA TRP A 28 26.22 30.21 -12.01
C TRP A 28 25.78 28.80 -12.44
N PHE A 29 25.20 28.63 -13.64
CA PHE A 29 24.87 27.31 -14.19
C PHE A 29 26.10 26.41 -14.34
N LYS A 30 27.24 26.98 -14.75
CA LYS A 30 28.50 26.23 -14.85
C LYS A 30 28.99 25.77 -13.48
N SER A 31 28.94 26.63 -12.45
CA SER A 31 29.26 26.27 -11.07
C SER A 31 28.33 25.19 -10.56
N LEU A 32 27.02 25.37 -10.75
CA LEU A 32 26.01 24.42 -10.33
C LEU A 32 26.23 23.04 -10.96
N LEU A 33 26.48 22.98 -12.27
CA LEU A 33 26.81 21.73 -12.95
C LEU A 33 28.09 21.10 -12.39
N HIS A 34 29.10 21.91 -12.09
CA HIS A 34 30.34 21.42 -11.50
C HIS A 34 30.08 20.80 -10.12
N ASP A 35 29.33 21.49 -9.25
CA ASP A 35 28.97 21.01 -7.91
C ASP A 35 28.21 19.67 -7.98
N TYR A 36 27.26 19.52 -8.92
CA TYR A 36 26.56 18.24 -9.12
C TYR A 36 27.48 17.14 -9.66
N THR A 37 28.41 17.45 -10.57
CA THR A 37 29.37 16.45 -11.07
C THR A 37 30.32 15.98 -9.98
N GLU A 38 30.77 16.88 -9.10
CA GLU A 38 31.61 16.55 -7.96
C GLU A 38 30.82 15.69 -6.95
N ALA A 39 29.59 16.07 -6.62
CA ALA A 39 28.71 15.28 -5.76
C ALA A 39 28.49 13.85 -6.32
N CYS A 40 28.26 13.70 -7.63
CA CYS A 40 28.15 12.38 -8.26
C CYS A 40 29.46 11.58 -8.14
N ARG A 41 30.61 12.22 -8.31
CA ARG A 41 31.93 11.58 -8.17
C ARG A 41 32.15 11.10 -6.74
N GLU A 42 31.77 11.90 -5.74
CA GLU A 42 31.82 11.54 -4.32
C GLU A 42 30.89 10.37 -4.00
N VAL A 43 29.68 10.34 -4.56
CA VAL A 43 28.74 9.21 -4.41
C VAL A 43 29.36 7.92 -4.94
N VAL A 44 29.94 7.95 -6.16
CA VAL A 44 30.59 6.77 -6.76
C VAL A 44 31.77 6.29 -5.90
N GLN A 45 32.60 7.22 -5.40
CA GLN A 45 33.68 6.88 -4.48
C GLN A 45 33.15 6.31 -3.15
N GLY A 46 32.07 6.88 -2.62
CA GLY A 46 31.39 6.41 -1.41
C GLY A 46 30.87 4.98 -1.55
N ILE A 47 30.27 4.64 -2.69
CA ILE A 47 29.81 3.28 -3.02
C ILE A 47 31.00 2.32 -3.04
N ARG A 48 32.10 2.69 -3.71
CA ARG A 48 33.31 1.85 -3.81
C ARG A 48 33.97 1.63 -2.45
N ASN A 49 34.00 2.66 -1.60
CA ASN A 49 34.63 2.60 -0.29
C ASN A 49 33.79 1.79 0.72
N ARG A 50 32.46 1.78 0.59
CA ARG A 50 31.54 1.10 1.53
C ARG A 50 30.35 0.46 0.79
N PRO A 51 30.56 -0.62 0.02
CA PRO A 51 29.52 -1.21 -0.85
C PRO A 51 28.32 -1.73 -0.05
N VAL A 52 28.54 -2.30 1.14
CA VAL A 52 27.46 -2.82 1.99
C VAL A 52 26.53 -1.70 2.46
N ARG A 53 27.08 -0.59 2.98
CA ARG A 53 26.25 0.54 3.45
C ARG A 53 25.53 1.22 2.30
N ALA A 54 26.20 1.37 1.16
CA ALA A 54 25.58 1.90 -0.05
C ALA A 54 24.43 1.00 -0.54
N GLY A 55 24.62 -0.32 -0.53
CA GLY A 55 23.58 -1.29 -0.85
C GLY A 55 22.37 -1.19 0.07
N LEU A 56 22.60 -1.05 1.39
CA LEU A 56 21.53 -0.84 2.37
C LEU A 56 20.73 0.44 2.08
N TYR A 57 21.39 1.58 1.87
CA TYR A 57 20.70 2.83 1.54
C TYR A 57 19.96 2.77 0.21
N ALA A 58 20.56 2.16 -0.81
CA ALA A 58 19.92 1.97 -2.10
C ALA A 58 18.68 1.08 -1.98
N SER A 59 18.75 -0.01 -1.20
CA SER A 59 17.60 -0.89 -0.95
C SER A 59 16.49 -0.19 -0.17
N LEU A 60 16.83 0.63 0.82
CA LEU A 60 15.86 1.40 1.58
C LEU A 60 15.14 2.43 0.69
N LEU A 61 15.89 3.16 -0.14
CA LEU A 61 15.33 4.14 -1.07
C LEU A 61 14.48 3.46 -2.14
N ALA A 62 14.95 2.36 -2.72
CA ALA A 62 14.18 1.56 -3.68
C ALA A 62 12.89 1.00 -3.05
N GLY A 63 12.98 0.52 -1.81
CA GLY A 63 11.83 0.05 -1.03
C GLY A 63 10.83 1.17 -0.77
N ALA A 64 11.29 2.33 -0.31
CA ALA A 64 10.47 3.52 -0.07
C ALA A 64 9.73 3.97 -1.35
N VAL A 65 10.45 4.09 -2.47
CA VAL A 65 9.86 4.42 -3.78
C VAL A 65 8.84 3.35 -4.18
N SER A 66 9.17 2.08 -4.05
CA SER A 66 8.26 0.97 -4.39
C SER A 66 6.98 0.99 -3.54
N CYS A 67 7.09 1.24 -2.23
CA CYS A 67 5.94 1.41 -1.35
C CYS A 67 5.08 2.59 -1.79
N SER A 68 5.70 3.74 -2.10
CA SER A 68 4.95 4.94 -2.52
C SER A 68 4.19 4.77 -3.83
N LEU A 69 4.77 4.04 -4.78
CA LEU A 69 4.12 3.74 -6.06
C LEU A 69 2.99 2.70 -5.91
N ARG A 70 3.00 1.92 -4.83
CA ARG A 70 2.01 0.89 -4.52
C ARG A 70 1.07 1.30 -3.38
N SER A 71 1.06 2.56 -2.96
CA SER A 71 0.13 3.01 -1.93
C SER A 71 -1.29 3.06 -2.54
N PRO A 72 -2.27 2.36 -1.96
CA PRO A 72 -3.62 2.32 -2.53
C PRO A 72 -4.30 3.68 -2.37
N CYS A 73 -5.13 4.05 -3.36
CA CYS A 73 -5.91 5.30 -3.35
C CYS A 73 -7.33 5.09 -2.82
N ASP A 74 -8.06 6.19 -2.60
CA ASP A 74 -9.46 6.18 -2.18
C ASP A 74 -10.37 5.34 -3.09
N SER A 75 -10.26 5.51 -4.41
CA SER A 75 -11.02 4.71 -5.38
C SER A 75 -10.68 3.22 -5.35
N SER A 76 -9.45 2.86 -4.96
CA SER A 76 -9.07 1.46 -4.74
C SER A 76 -9.82 0.88 -3.54
N PHE A 77 -10.03 1.66 -2.48
CA PHE A 77 -10.83 1.22 -1.33
C PHE A 77 -12.28 0.99 -1.72
N GLU A 78 -12.90 1.96 -2.39
CA GLU A 78 -14.28 1.84 -2.87
C GLU A 78 -14.47 0.61 -3.76
N SER A 79 -13.53 0.35 -4.67
CA SER A 79 -13.56 -0.83 -5.54
C SER A 79 -13.49 -2.12 -4.72
N SER A 80 -12.54 -2.23 -3.78
CA SER A 80 -12.40 -3.39 -2.91
C SER A 80 -13.60 -3.60 -1.98
N LEU A 81 -14.20 -2.52 -1.46
CA LEU A 81 -15.39 -2.57 -0.62
C LEU A 81 -16.61 -3.07 -1.41
N LEU A 82 -16.80 -2.57 -2.63
CA LEU A 82 -17.87 -3.02 -3.51
C LEU A 82 -17.67 -4.47 -3.94
N GLU A 83 -16.45 -4.86 -4.29
CA GLU A 83 -16.11 -6.25 -4.60
C GLU A 83 -16.41 -7.18 -3.43
N ALA A 84 -15.96 -6.83 -2.21
CA ALA A 84 -16.25 -7.58 -1.00
C ALA A 84 -17.76 -7.71 -0.75
N SER A 85 -18.52 -6.63 -0.94
CA SER A 85 -19.99 -6.68 -0.84
C SER A 85 -20.62 -7.60 -1.88
N GLY A 86 -20.08 -7.62 -3.11
CA GLY A 86 -20.52 -8.51 -4.18
C GLY A 86 -20.26 -9.98 -3.86
N VAL A 87 -19.07 -10.31 -3.34
CA VAL A 87 -18.73 -11.65 -2.87
C VAL A 87 -19.70 -12.10 -1.77
N LEU A 88 -19.97 -11.25 -0.78
CA LEU A 88 -20.93 -11.59 0.28
C LEU A 88 -22.32 -11.83 -0.30
N LEU A 89 -22.80 -10.99 -1.23
CA LEU A 89 -24.13 -11.14 -1.85
C LEU A 89 -24.32 -12.48 -2.58
N LEU A 90 -23.25 -13.10 -3.09
CA LEU A 90 -23.31 -14.43 -3.71
C LEU A 90 -23.47 -15.56 -2.69
N LEU A 91 -23.05 -15.34 -1.44
CA LEU A 91 -23.15 -16.32 -0.37
C LEU A 91 -24.54 -16.31 0.27
N SER A 92 -25.03 -17.50 0.63
CA SER A 92 -26.25 -17.65 1.42
C SER A 92 -26.06 -17.04 2.83
N PRO A 93 -27.11 -16.46 3.44
CA PRO A 93 -27.04 -15.97 4.82
C PRO A 93 -26.62 -17.04 5.84
N TRP A 94 -26.83 -18.32 5.54
CA TRP A 94 -26.46 -19.43 6.43
C TRP A 94 -24.96 -19.68 6.45
N THR A 95 -24.30 -19.64 5.29
CA THR A 95 -22.87 -19.99 5.16
C THR A 95 -21.94 -18.79 5.35
N ARG A 96 -22.45 -17.56 5.27
CA ARG A 96 -21.63 -16.35 5.32
C ARG A 96 -21.09 -16.06 6.72
N SER A 97 -19.84 -15.64 6.82
CA SER A 97 -19.23 -15.20 8.07
C SER A 97 -19.88 -13.92 8.62
N THR A 98 -20.40 -13.98 9.84
CA THR A 98 -20.96 -12.81 10.54
C THR A 98 -19.93 -11.70 10.75
N THR A 99 -18.65 -12.05 10.91
CA THR A 99 -17.57 -11.07 11.11
C THR A 99 -17.31 -10.28 9.83
N SER A 100 -17.22 -10.95 8.68
CA SER A 100 -17.05 -10.30 7.38
C SER A 100 -18.25 -9.44 7.04
N GLU A 101 -19.45 -9.99 7.22
CA GLU A 101 -20.71 -9.29 6.93
C GLU A 101 -20.89 -8.03 7.77
N SER A 102 -20.76 -8.13 9.09
CA SER A 102 -20.91 -6.97 9.99
C SER A 102 -19.88 -5.88 9.70
N HIS A 103 -18.64 -6.26 9.35
CA HIS A 103 -17.60 -5.31 8.98
C HIS A 103 -17.92 -4.58 7.67
N VAL A 104 -18.24 -5.31 6.60
CA VAL A 104 -18.58 -4.72 5.30
C VAL A 104 -19.85 -3.87 5.39
N GLN A 105 -20.89 -4.34 6.09
CA GLN A 105 -22.11 -3.56 6.31
C GLN A 105 -21.83 -2.26 7.09
N ARG A 106 -20.97 -2.30 8.13
CA ARG A 106 -20.53 -1.09 8.83
C ARG A 106 -19.83 -0.12 7.89
N LEU A 107 -18.88 -0.60 7.08
CA LEU A 107 -18.16 0.24 6.13
C LEU A 107 -19.10 0.87 5.09
N LEU A 108 -20.02 0.10 4.52
CA LEU A 108 -21.03 0.61 3.59
C LEU A 108 -21.95 1.65 4.24
N LYS A 109 -22.32 1.45 5.51
CA LYS A 109 -23.11 2.42 6.28
C LYS A 109 -22.34 3.73 6.45
N LEU A 110 -21.08 3.67 6.91
CA LEU A 110 -20.23 4.86 7.08
C LEU A 110 -20.00 5.58 5.74
N ARG A 111 -19.82 4.82 4.65
CA ARG A 111 -19.70 5.35 3.29
C ARG A 111 -20.95 6.12 2.88
N ASN A 112 -22.13 5.54 3.09
CA ASN A 112 -23.41 6.18 2.77
C ASN A 112 -23.67 7.43 3.63
N GLN A 113 -23.07 7.51 4.81
CA GLN A 113 -23.15 8.65 5.71
C GLN A 113 -22.08 9.73 5.43
N GLY A 114 -21.17 9.53 4.47
CA GLY A 114 -20.08 10.48 4.20
C GLY A 114 -19.03 10.57 5.32
N GLN A 115 -18.99 9.57 6.19
CA GLN A 115 -18.15 9.54 7.39
C GLN A 115 -16.80 8.86 7.19
N LEU A 116 -16.50 8.37 5.98
CA LEU A 116 -15.22 7.77 5.64
C LEU A 116 -14.23 8.83 5.14
N ARG A 117 -12.99 8.78 5.64
CA ARG A 117 -11.91 9.65 5.17
C ARG A 117 -10.68 8.86 4.82
N TYR A 118 -10.13 9.23 3.68
CA TYR A 118 -8.87 8.74 3.16
C TYR A 118 -7.72 9.71 3.48
N GLN A 119 -6.60 9.18 3.96
CA GLN A 119 -5.35 9.92 4.09
C GLN A 119 -4.19 9.12 3.49
N ASN A 120 -3.47 9.72 2.55
CA ASN A 120 -2.22 9.17 2.04
C ASN A 120 -1.05 9.61 2.93
N LEU A 121 -0.25 8.66 3.42
CA LEU A 121 0.95 8.89 4.25
C LEU A 121 2.22 8.47 3.51
N LEU A 122 2.24 8.66 2.19
CA LEU A 122 3.32 8.38 1.24
C LEU A 122 3.60 6.89 1.04
N PHE A 123 3.90 6.13 2.10
CA PHE A 123 4.24 4.70 2.01
C PHE A 123 3.06 3.77 2.29
N PHE A 124 2.05 4.29 2.97
CA PHE A 124 0.81 3.60 3.30
C PHE A 124 -0.34 4.60 3.26
N SER A 125 -1.54 4.07 3.17
CA SER A 125 -2.77 4.82 3.17
C SER A 125 -3.61 4.43 4.38
N LEU A 126 -4.35 5.38 4.93
CA LEU A 126 -5.26 5.14 6.05
C LEU A 126 -6.68 5.45 5.62
N MET A 127 -7.59 4.59 6.05
CA MET A 127 -9.03 4.82 6.03
C MET A 127 -9.51 4.93 7.47
N TYR A 128 -10.15 6.04 7.81
CA TYR A 128 -10.62 6.31 9.16
C TYR A 128 -12.03 6.89 9.16
N GLU A 129 -12.70 6.75 10.30
CA GLU A 129 -14.05 7.24 10.55
C GLU A 129 -14.00 8.68 11.10
N VAL A 130 -14.90 9.54 10.60
CA VAL A 130 -15.16 10.88 11.12
C VAL A 130 -16.60 10.96 11.60
N PRO A 131 -16.90 11.63 12.72
CA PRO A 131 -18.25 11.64 13.31
C PRO A 131 -19.33 12.27 12.42
N PHE A 132 -18.96 13.15 11.48
CA PHE A 132 -19.90 13.87 10.64
C PHE A 132 -19.47 13.88 9.18
N ASP A 133 -20.45 14.02 8.29
CA ASP A 133 -20.25 14.24 6.86
C ASP A 133 -19.57 15.59 6.58
N GLU A 134 -18.92 15.72 5.42
CA GLU A 134 -18.29 16.98 4.98
C GLU A 134 -19.31 18.09 4.77
N GLY A 135 -20.50 17.73 4.28
CA GLY A 135 -21.58 18.66 4.01
C GLY A 135 -22.40 19.05 5.25
N ALA A 136 -22.07 18.53 6.44
CA ALA A 136 -22.85 18.78 7.64
C ALA A 136 -22.58 20.16 8.23
N ASP A 137 -23.49 21.11 8.00
CA ASP A 137 -23.44 22.45 8.60
C ASP A 137 -24.12 22.48 9.99
N LEU A 138 -23.55 21.74 10.94
CA LEU A 138 -24.01 21.70 12.33
C LEU A 138 -23.03 22.45 13.23
N TYR A 139 -23.55 23.07 14.30
CA TYR A 139 -22.70 23.68 15.33
C TYR A 139 -21.69 22.70 15.91
N GLN A 140 -22.07 21.42 16.05
CA GLN A 140 -21.21 20.37 16.60
C GLN A 140 -19.97 20.12 15.74
N VAL A 141 -20.06 20.30 14.41
CA VAL A 141 -18.96 20.14 13.46
C VAL A 141 -17.96 21.29 13.57
N HIS A 142 -18.47 22.51 13.75
CA HIS A 142 -17.65 23.73 13.80
C HIS A 142 -17.01 23.99 15.18
N CYS A 143 -17.50 23.33 16.22
CA CYS A 143 -17.01 23.54 17.58
C CYS A 143 -15.69 22.77 17.81
N LYS A 144 -14.57 23.50 17.85
CA LYS A 144 -13.22 22.96 18.13
C LYS A 144 -13.11 22.12 19.41
N TYR A 145 -13.96 22.38 20.42
CA TYR A 145 -13.93 21.65 21.69
C TYR A 145 -14.59 20.26 21.61
N LEU A 146 -15.37 20.00 20.55
CA LEU A 146 -16.02 18.72 20.27
C LEU A 146 -15.22 17.87 19.29
N GLU A 147 -14.09 18.38 18.76
CA GLU A 147 -13.22 17.61 17.89
C GLU A 147 -12.63 16.40 18.64
N PRO A 148 -12.52 15.25 17.96
CA PRO A 148 -11.97 14.04 18.55
C PRO A 148 -10.53 14.28 19.00
N ARG A 149 -10.19 13.74 20.16
CA ARG A 149 -8.85 13.88 20.71
C ARG A 149 -7.87 13.00 19.93
N TRP A 150 -6.63 13.44 19.80
CA TRP A 150 -5.54 12.64 19.22
C TRP A 150 -5.35 11.27 19.89
N VAL A 151 -5.73 11.14 21.17
CA VAL A 151 -5.69 9.88 21.92
C VAL A 151 -6.75 8.88 21.44
N GLU A 152 -7.88 9.36 20.95
CA GLU A 152 -9.00 8.54 20.45
C GLU A 152 -8.81 8.16 18.98
N PHE A 153 -8.00 8.92 18.23
CA PHE A 153 -7.73 8.70 16.80
C PHE A 153 -7.41 7.25 16.42
N PRO A 154 -6.55 6.49 17.14
CA PRO A 154 -6.27 5.10 16.78
C PRO A 154 -7.50 4.18 16.78
N SER A 155 -8.53 4.50 17.59
CA SER A 155 -9.77 3.72 17.64
C SER A 155 -10.72 3.99 16.47
N HIS A 156 -10.50 5.09 15.74
CA HIS A 156 -11.27 5.46 14.54
C HIS A 156 -10.65 4.94 13.25
N ILE A 157 -9.47 4.31 13.31
CA ILE A 157 -8.83 3.71 12.13
C ILE A 157 -9.62 2.45 11.74
N LEU A 158 -10.10 2.42 10.51
CA LEU A 158 -10.91 1.33 9.97
C LEU A 158 -10.04 0.34 9.17
N ASP A 159 -9.14 0.86 8.35
CA ASP A 159 -8.26 0.05 7.51
C ASP A 159 -6.93 0.74 7.22
N VAL A 160 -5.91 -0.08 6.95
CA VAL A 160 -4.58 0.32 6.54
C VAL A 160 -4.30 -0.24 5.15
N GLY A 161 -4.11 0.66 4.20
CA GLY A 161 -3.70 0.37 2.85
C GLY A 161 -2.19 0.27 2.74
N PHE A 162 -1.66 -0.88 2.35
CA PHE A 162 -0.23 -1.05 2.12
C PHE A 162 0.00 -2.07 1.00
N TRP A 163 0.95 -1.76 0.10
CA TRP A 163 1.34 -2.65 -1.00
C TRP A 163 0.17 -3.05 -1.94
N GLY A 164 -0.66 -2.07 -2.29
CA GLY A 164 -1.77 -2.23 -3.24
C GLY A 164 -2.98 -2.98 -2.70
N ARG A 165 -3.06 -3.21 -1.38
CA ARG A 165 -4.20 -3.88 -0.74
C ARG A 165 -4.61 -3.18 0.55
N TRP A 166 -5.87 -3.38 0.92
CA TRP A 166 -6.45 -2.96 2.19
C TRP A 166 -6.45 -4.14 3.15
N TRP A 167 -5.58 -4.08 4.17
CA TRP A 167 -5.20 -5.26 4.95
C TRP A 167 -6.29 -5.75 5.88
N VAL A 168 -7.04 -4.83 6.52
CA VAL A 168 -8.12 -5.21 7.44
C VAL A 168 -9.28 -5.79 6.67
N LEU A 169 -9.73 -5.11 5.60
CA LEU A 169 -10.79 -5.61 4.74
C LEU A 169 -10.44 -6.96 4.13
N HIS A 170 -9.22 -7.12 3.58
CA HIS A 170 -8.75 -8.38 3.04
C HIS A 170 -8.72 -9.50 4.09
N SER A 171 -8.17 -9.22 5.28
CA SER A 171 -8.12 -10.21 6.36
C SER A 171 -9.53 -10.62 6.82
N LYS A 172 -10.47 -9.68 6.88
CA LYS A 172 -11.85 -9.96 7.26
C LYS A 172 -12.62 -10.70 6.17
N MET A 173 -12.20 -10.59 4.91
CA MET A 173 -12.86 -11.27 3.77
C MET A 173 -12.25 -12.63 3.42
N GLN A 174 -11.10 -13.01 3.99
CA GLN A 174 -10.38 -14.23 3.65
C GLN A 174 -11.23 -15.50 3.80
N ASP A 175 -11.95 -15.64 4.92
CA ASP A 175 -12.82 -16.79 5.23
C ASP A 175 -14.30 -16.34 5.29
N SER A 176 -14.74 -15.59 4.28
CA SER A 176 -16.08 -14.98 4.26
C SER A 176 -17.22 -15.99 4.06
N ASP A 177 -16.91 -17.20 3.63
CA ASP A 177 -17.81 -18.33 3.37
C ASP A 177 -17.87 -19.36 4.52
N ILE A 178 -17.20 -19.07 5.65
CA ILE A 178 -17.24 -19.90 6.85
C ILE A 178 -18.07 -19.21 7.92
N ASN A 179 -19.18 -19.83 8.31
CA ASN A 179 -19.98 -19.39 9.45
C ASN A 179 -19.60 -20.18 10.71
N GLU A 180 -18.74 -19.59 11.54
CA GLU A 180 -18.31 -20.15 12.84
C GLU A 180 -19.49 -20.48 13.77
N GLY A 181 -20.64 -19.80 13.62
CA GLY A 181 -21.85 -20.06 14.38
C GLY A 181 -22.41 -21.47 14.18
N GLU A 182 -22.25 -22.03 12.98
CA GLU A 182 -22.72 -23.38 12.66
C GLU A 182 -21.93 -24.43 13.43
N PHE A 183 -20.64 -24.24 13.67
CA PHE A 183 -19.74 -25.26 14.20
C PHE A 183 -19.55 -25.22 15.73
N GLN A 184 -20.19 -24.27 16.43
CA GLN A 184 -20.01 -24.09 17.88
C GLN A 184 -20.40 -25.30 18.73
N HIS A 185 -21.31 -26.13 18.22
CA HIS A 185 -21.79 -27.33 18.90
C HIS A 185 -20.81 -28.51 18.80
N LEU A 186 -19.77 -28.41 17.97
CA LEU A 186 -18.77 -29.47 17.79
C LEU A 186 -17.69 -29.42 18.88
N PRO A 187 -17.14 -30.58 19.29
CA PRO A 187 -15.95 -30.66 20.11
C PRO A 187 -14.77 -29.86 19.54
N GLU A 188 -13.89 -29.34 20.41
CA GLU A 188 -12.77 -28.46 20.03
C GLU A 188 -11.86 -29.07 18.96
N HIS A 189 -11.54 -30.36 19.06
CA HIS A 189 -10.67 -31.04 18.10
C HIS A 189 -11.26 -31.14 16.68
N LEU A 190 -12.58 -30.96 16.52
CA LEU A 190 -13.24 -30.92 15.20
C LEU A 190 -13.42 -29.51 14.66
N ARG A 191 -13.24 -28.48 15.50
CA ARG A 191 -13.33 -27.07 15.08
C ARG A 191 -12.02 -26.57 14.48
N THR A 192 -10.90 -27.17 14.85
CA THR A 192 -9.58 -26.78 14.33
C THR A 192 -9.31 -27.43 12.98
N ILE A 193 -9.14 -26.62 11.93
CA ILE A 193 -8.74 -27.07 10.59
C ILE A 193 -7.23 -26.87 10.43
N SER A 194 -6.51 -27.96 10.11
CA SER A 194 -5.09 -27.89 9.78
C SER A 194 -4.88 -27.63 8.29
N PHE A 195 -3.71 -27.10 7.91
CA PHE A 195 -3.33 -26.95 6.51
C PHE A 195 -3.45 -28.28 5.72
N HIS A 196 -3.05 -29.40 6.33
CA HIS A 196 -3.18 -30.72 5.70
C HIS A 196 -4.64 -31.13 5.46
N ASN A 197 -5.58 -30.69 6.30
CA ASN A 197 -7.00 -31.00 6.14
C ASN A 197 -7.61 -30.29 4.91
N LEU A 198 -7.00 -29.20 4.44
CA LEU A 198 -7.45 -28.46 3.26
C LEU A 198 -6.99 -29.10 1.94
N HIS A 199 -6.07 -30.06 1.99
CA HIS A 199 -5.52 -30.74 0.81
C HIS A 199 -6.12 -32.15 0.66
N SER A 200 -6.73 -32.44 -0.49
CA SER A 200 -7.45 -33.70 -0.74
C SER A 200 -6.56 -34.91 -1.00
N GLU A 201 -5.27 -34.71 -1.32
CA GLU A 201 -4.38 -35.78 -1.81
C GLU A 201 -4.30 -37.01 -0.88
N ALA A 202 -4.26 -36.79 0.44
CA ALA A 202 -4.21 -37.89 1.40
C ALA A 202 -5.54 -38.65 1.45
N ASN A 203 -6.67 -37.94 1.39
CA ASN A 203 -8.01 -38.53 1.41
C ASN A 203 -8.28 -39.35 0.15
N GLU A 204 -7.85 -38.85 -1.01
CA GLU A 204 -7.96 -39.56 -2.29
C GLU A 204 -7.16 -40.87 -2.28
N LYS A 205 -5.90 -40.82 -1.80
CA LYS A 205 -5.08 -42.03 -1.64
C LYS A 205 -5.75 -43.06 -0.73
N LEU A 206 -6.21 -42.62 0.45
CA LEU A 206 -6.91 -43.50 1.41
C LEU A 206 -8.21 -44.06 0.84
N PHE A 207 -8.93 -43.29 0.03
CA PHE A 207 -10.13 -43.76 -0.66
C PHE A 207 -9.80 -44.88 -1.65
N ASP A 208 -8.71 -44.74 -2.41
CA ASP A 208 -8.26 -45.79 -3.35
C ASP A 208 -7.83 -47.07 -2.64
N GLU A 209 -7.25 -46.97 -1.43
CA GLU A 209 -6.83 -48.15 -0.66
C GLU A 209 -7.98 -49.07 -0.30
N LYS A 210 -9.20 -48.52 -0.19
CA LYS A 210 -10.42 -49.31 0.08
C LYS A 210 -10.68 -50.39 -0.98
N TYR A 211 -10.23 -50.18 -2.22
CA TYR A 211 -10.41 -51.13 -3.31
C TYR A 211 -9.32 -52.20 -3.41
N LYS A 212 -8.31 -52.16 -2.53
CA LYS A 212 -7.27 -53.19 -2.48
C LYS A 212 -7.89 -54.52 -2.03
N PRO A 213 -7.64 -55.64 -2.75
CA PRO A 213 -8.21 -56.92 -2.38
C PRO A 213 -7.63 -57.39 -1.03
N VAL A 214 -8.48 -58.00 -0.21
CA VAL A 214 -8.06 -58.62 1.05
C VAL A 214 -7.27 -59.89 0.72
N VAL A 215 -6.04 -59.98 1.20
CA VAL A 215 -5.20 -61.18 1.06
C VAL A 215 -5.49 -62.12 2.23
N LEU A 216 -6.09 -63.28 1.96
CA LEU A 216 -6.30 -64.32 2.96
C LEU A 216 -4.98 -65.06 3.20
N THR A 217 -4.62 -65.24 4.47
CA THR A 217 -3.47 -66.05 4.87
C THR A 217 -3.87 -67.53 4.90
N GLU A 218 -2.95 -68.46 4.65
CA GLU A 218 -3.24 -69.90 4.52
C GLU A 218 -4.01 -70.49 5.72
N GLU A 219 -3.79 -69.95 6.92
CA GLU A 219 -4.48 -70.31 8.17
C GLU A 219 -5.97 -69.94 8.20
N GLN A 220 -6.43 -69.00 7.36
CA GLN A 220 -7.84 -68.57 7.29
C GLN A 220 -8.65 -69.29 6.21
N THR A 221 -7.98 -70.10 5.39
CA THR A 221 -8.57 -70.87 4.27
C THR A 221 -8.78 -72.35 4.61
N GLN A 222 -8.41 -72.78 5.82
CA GLN A 222 -8.49 -74.15 6.30
C GLN A 222 -9.62 -74.31 7.33
#